data_AF-A0A2T2V2P2-F1
#
_entry.id   AF-A0A2T2V2P2-F1
#
_cell.length_a   1.000
_cell.length_b   1.000
_cell.length_c   1.000
_cell.angle_alpha   90.00
_cell.angle_beta   90.00
_cell.angle_gamma   90.00
#
_symmetry.space_group_name_H-M   'P 1'
#
loop_
_entity.id
_entity.type
_entity.pdbx_description
1 polymer ?
#
loop_
_entity_poly.entity_id
_entity_poly.type
_entity_poly.pdbx_seq_one_letter_code
_entity_poly.pdbx_strand_id
1 'polypeptide(L)'
;MSWRTLWTALKRLCGYAEATAPPDEPRTKTYAGETGLVEITAPVSSAEPLSPEEQAHHQFIVSNWTKLAAAAYAGFQRHGIGVVVIEKRTDGPARPVLEDAFETHDLAYATGMGMWTQRPPHSSAPGWLDEQFQTYEPLEAGLFLFRPAGDGNDEASSATPPRPYHAAGTPPPPEALKQSRAPFN
;
A
#
# COMPACT_ATOMS: atom_id res chain seq x y z
N MET A 1 30.36 -9.56 56.07
CA MET A 1 28.93 -9.30 55.78
C MET A 1 28.87 -8.50 54.49
N SER A 2 28.22 -9.05 53.46
CA SER A 2 28.38 -8.65 52.05
C SER A 2 27.38 -7.56 51.64
N TRP A 3 27.86 -6.51 50.95
CA TRP A 3 27.11 -5.35 50.44
C TRP A 3 26.00 -5.66 49.42
N ARG A 4 25.74 -6.93 49.11
CA ARG A 4 24.83 -7.37 48.04
C ARG A 4 23.35 -7.48 48.46
N THR A 5 23.01 -7.31 49.74
CA THR A 5 21.63 -7.47 50.24
C THR A 5 20.84 -6.16 50.36
N LEU A 6 21.43 -5.01 50.05
CA LEU A 6 20.76 -3.70 50.13
C LEU A 6 20.17 -3.19 48.80
N TRP A 7 20.41 -3.88 47.68
CA TRP A 7 19.89 -3.47 46.37
C TRP A 7 18.56 -4.11 45.97
N THR A 8 18.11 -5.13 46.71
CA THR A 8 16.84 -5.83 46.42
C THR A 8 15.60 -5.12 46.98
N ALA A 9 15.78 -4.14 47.88
CA ALA A 9 14.66 -3.40 48.49
C ALA A 9 14.24 -2.14 47.71
N LEU A 10 15.06 -1.62 46.80
CA LEU A 10 14.75 -0.39 46.04
C LEU A 10 14.03 -0.63 44.71
N LYS A 11 13.88 -1.88 44.26
CA LYS A 11 13.17 -2.22 43.01
C LYS A 11 11.64 -2.34 43.17
N ARG A 12 11.09 -2.19 44.37
CA ARG A 12 9.64 -2.32 44.65
C ARG A 12 8.89 -1.00 44.85
N LEU A 13 9.55 0.15 44.71
CA LEU A 13 8.95 1.47 45.01
C LEU A 13 8.85 2.44 43.81
N CYS A 14 9.45 2.09 42.67
CA CYS A 14 9.19 2.81 41.43
C CYS A 14 8.55 1.82 40.46
N GLY A 15 7.21 1.80 40.45
CA GLY A 15 6.47 1.25 39.33
C GLY A 15 6.90 1.98 38.07
N TYR A 16 7.83 1.38 37.33
CA TYR A 16 7.80 1.53 35.89
C TYR A 16 6.50 0.85 35.48
N ALA A 17 5.43 1.65 35.41
CA ALA A 17 4.47 1.42 34.35
C ALA A 17 5.34 1.36 33.10
N GLU A 18 5.53 0.16 32.59
CA GLU A 18 5.93 -0.04 31.20
C GLU A 18 4.87 0.76 30.45
N ALA A 19 5.23 1.97 30.05
CA ALA A 19 4.39 2.78 29.21
C ALA A 19 4.28 1.93 27.95
N THR A 20 3.20 1.16 27.86
CA THR A 20 2.80 0.50 26.64
C THR A 20 2.84 1.62 25.63
N ALA A 21 3.86 1.62 24.77
CA ALA A 21 3.87 2.52 23.64
C ALA A 21 2.48 2.35 23.01
N PRO A 22 1.77 3.44 22.68
CA PRO A 22 0.48 3.30 21.99
C PRO A 22 0.70 2.32 20.84
N PRO A 23 -0.22 1.38 20.61
CA PRO A 23 -0.07 0.41 19.54
C PRO A 23 0.30 1.19 18.28
N ASP A 24 1.35 0.72 17.60
CA ASP A 24 1.82 1.31 16.37
C ASP A 24 0.65 1.27 15.35
N GLU A 25 -0.02 2.40 15.15
CA GLU A 25 -1.22 2.51 14.32
C GLU A 25 -0.86 2.84 12.86
N PRO A 26 -1.58 2.29 11.87
CA PRO A 26 -1.38 2.64 10.48
C PRO A 26 -1.61 4.14 10.26
N ARG A 27 -0.79 4.73 9.40
CA ARG A 27 -0.80 6.18 9.14
C ARG A 27 -1.78 6.50 8.02
N THR A 28 -2.81 7.29 8.32
CA THR A 28 -3.81 7.72 7.33
C THR A 28 -3.65 9.20 7.01
N LYS A 29 -3.64 9.55 5.72
CA LYS A 29 -3.62 10.94 5.23
C LYS A 29 -4.68 11.16 4.15
N THR A 30 -5.39 12.26 4.27
CA THR A 30 -6.41 12.69 3.29
C THR A 30 -5.84 13.80 2.39
N TYR A 31 -6.07 13.67 1.09
CA TYR A 31 -5.61 14.57 0.05
C TYR A 31 -6.79 15.08 -0.78
N ALA A 32 -6.68 16.31 -1.29
CA ALA A 32 -7.56 16.79 -2.35
C ALA A 32 -7.01 16.31 -3.70
N GLY A 33 -7.79 15.49 -4.40
CA GLY A 33 -7.58 15.11 -5.79
C GLY A 33 -8.47 15.92 -6.75
N GLU A 34 -8.35 15.64 -8.04
CA GLU A 34 -9.08 16.35 -9.10
C GLU A 34 -10.60 16.16 -8.99
N THR A 35 -11.04 14.94 -8.64
CA THR A 35 -12.45 14.55 -8.58
C THR A 35 -13.04 14.51 -7.17
N GLY A 36 -12.25 14.83 -6.15
CA GLY A 36 -12.68 14.79 -4.76
C GLY A 36 -11.55 14.43 -3.80
N LEU A 37 -11.91 13.94 -2.61
CA LEU A 37 -10.94 13.55 -1.59
C LEU A 37 -10.44 12.12 -1.84
N VAL A 38 -9.17 11.90 -1.52
CA VAL A 38 -8.51 10.59 -1.53
C VAL A 38 -7.83 10.40 -0.19
N GLU A 39 -8.23 9.38 0.55
CA GLU A 39 -7.64 8.93 1.79
C GLU A 39 -6.67 7.79 1.51
N ILE A 40 -5.43 7.90 2.01
CA ILE A 40 -4.37 6.92 1.82
C ILE A 40 -3.90 6.48 3.19
N THR A 41 -3.99 5.18 3.43
CA THR A 41 -3.47 4.50 4.62
C THR A 41 -2.23 3.70 4.23
N ALA A 42 -1.14 3.92 4.96
CA ALA A 42 0.10 3.18 4.82
C ALA A 42 0.42 2.41 6.12
N PRO A 43 1.23 1.34 6.04
CA PRO A 43 1.75 0.66 7.21
C PRO A 43 2.46 1.62 8.17
N VAL A 44 2.59 1.18 9.43
CA VAL A 44 3.33 1.90 10.47
C VAL A 44 4.75 2.19 9.98
N SER A 45 5.17 3.46 10.10
CA SER A 45 6.54 3.89 9.89
C SER A 45 6.96 4.81 11.02
N SER A 46 8.10 4.53 11.64
CA SER A 46 8.68 5.33 12.73
C SER A 46 9.21 6.70 12.27
N ALA A 47 9.27 6.94 10.96
CA ALA A 47 9.82 8.14 10.37
C ALA A 47 8.72 9.16 10.06
N GLU A 48 8.61 10.18 10.92
CA GLU A 48 8.08 11.49 10.54
C GLU A 48 9.27 12.44 10.34
N PRO A 49 9.33 13.21 9.25
CA PRO A 49 8.33 13.39 8.17
C PRO A 49 8.27 12.22 7.16
N LEU A 50 7.24 12.20 6.29
CA LEU A 50 7.17 11.26 5.15
C LEU A 50 8.48 11.27 4.37
N SER A 51 8.94 10.07 3.98
CA SER A 51 10.01 9.97 3.00
C SER A 51 9.57 10.58 1.66
N PRO A 52 10.49 11.21 0.88
CA PRO A 52 10.18 11.73 -0.45
C PRO A 52 9.56 10.69 -1.39
N GLU A 53 9.95 9.43 -1.23
CA GLU A 53 9.42 8.29 -1.98
C GLU A 53 7.94 8.02 -1.65
N GLU A 54 7.59 7.94 -0.36
CA GLU A 54 6.22 7.76 0.10
C GLU A 54 5.32 8.93 -0.34
N GLN A 55 5.83 10.15 -0.26
CA GLN A 55 5.13 11.34 -0.75
C GLN A 55 4.86 11.27 -2.26
N ALA A 56 5.82 10.76 -3.05
CA ALA A 56 5.65 10.57 -4.49
C ALA A 56 4.59 9.48 -4.81
N HIS A 57 4.57 8.38 -4.04
CA HIS A 57 3.52 7.35 -4.19
C HIS A 57 2.14 7.91 -3.86
N HIS A 58 2.02 8.69 -2.77
CA HIS A 58 0.75 9.32 -2.42
C HIS A 58 0.27 10.27 -3.51
N GLN A 59 1.17 11.13 -4.02
CA GLN A 59 0.85 12.01 -5.14
C GLN A 59 0.41 11.23 -6.39
N PHE A 60 1.08 10.12 -6.71
CA PHE A 60 0.68 9.25 -7.82
C PHE A 60 -0.72 8.69 -7.62
N ILE A 61 -1.05 8.15 -6.44
CA ILE A 61 -2.39 7.63 -6.14
C ILE A 61 -3.44 8.73 -6.31
N VAL A 62 -3.21 9.91 -5.73
CA VAL A 62 -4.15 11.04 -5.77
C VAL A 62 -4.39 11.52 -7.20
N SER A 63 -3.33 11.74 -7.97
CA SER A 63 -3.44 12.24 -9.36
C SER A 63 -4.06 11.22 -10.31
N ASN A 64 -4.12 9.94 -9.93
CA ASN A 64 -4.56 8.85 -10.79
C ASN A 64 -5.75 8.07 -10.21
N TRP A 65 -6.39 8.62 -9.18
CA TRP A 65 -7.36 7.90 -8.35
C TRP A 65 -8.44 7.21 -9.17
N THR A 66 -9.14 7.93 -10.06
CA THR A 66 -10.24 7.36 -10.86
C THR A 66 -9.80 6.15 -11.69
N LYS A 67 -8.63 6.22 -12.33
CA LYS A 67 -8.12 5.11 -13.15
C LYS A 67 -7.64 3.93 -12.28
N LEU A 68 -7.00 4.22 -11.14
CA LEU A 68 -6.54 3.20 -10.19
C LEU A 68 -7.71 2.47 -9.51
N ALA A 69 -8.72 3.21 -9.06
CA ALA A 69 -9.94 2.65 -8.48
C ALA A 69 -10.72 1.81 -9.50
N ALA A 70 -10.81 2.28 -10.76
CA ALA A 70 -11.37 1.49 -11.86
C ALA A 70 -10.61 0.18 -12.10
N ALA A 71 -9.27 0.23 -12.14
CA ALA A 71 -8.42 -0.96 -12.33
C ALA A 71 -8.57 -1.95 -11.16
N ALA A 72 -8.57 -1.45 -9.92
CA ALA A 72 -8.78 -2.27 -8.73
C ALA A 72 -10.13 -3.00 -8.77
N TYR A 73 -11.21 -2.28 -9.10
CA TYR A 73 -12.54 -2.88 -9.19
C TYR A 73 -12.69 -3.83 -10.38
N ALA A 74 -12.12 -3.50 -11.54
CA ALA A 74 -12.13 -4.38 -12.70
C ALA A 74 -11.35 -5.69 -12.44
N GLY A 75 -10.23 -5.61 -11.73
CA GLY A 75 -9.47 -6.78 -11.28
C GLY A 75 -10.28 -7.62 -10.29
N PHE A 76 -10.92 -6.99 -9.31
CA PHE A 76 -11.80 -7.66 -8.35
C PHE A 76 -12.94 -8.40 -9.03
N GLN A 77 -13.63 -7.76 -9.99
CA GLN A 77 -14.72 -8.39 -10.75
C GLN A 77 -14.29 -9.65 -11.50
N ARG A 78 -13.04 -9.70 -11.98
CA ARG A 78 -12.52 -10.81 -12.79
C ARG A 78 -11.88 -11.91 -11.96
N HIS A 79 -11.23 -11.55 -10.86
CA HIS A 79 -10.30 -12.43 -10.16
C HIS A 79 -10.53 -12.54 -8.64
N GLY A 80 -11.49 -11.80 -8.10
CA GLY A 80 -11.73 -11.73 -6.65
C GLY A 80 -10.74 -10.82 -5.93
N ILE A 81 -10.68 -10.95 -4.60
CA ILE A 81 -9.84 -10.13 -3.71
C ILE A 81 -8.38 -10.07 -4.19
N GLY A 82 -7.80 -8.88 -4.23
CA GLY A 82 -6.49 -8.64 -4.81
C GLY A 82 -5.99 -7.20 -4.69
N VAL A 83 -4.76 -6.99 -5.18
CA VAL A 83 -3.99 -5.75 -5.11
C VAL A 83 -3.56 -5.31 -6.51
N VAL A 84 -3.55 -4.00 -6.75
CA VAL A 84 -2.99 -3.40 -7.96
C VAL A 84 -1.49 -3.20 -7.75
N VAL A 85 -0.67 -3.92 -8.51
CA VAL A 85 0.78 -3.75 -8.54
C VAL A 85 1.13 -2.62 -9.50
N ILE A 86 1.89 -1.65 -9.02
CA ILE A 86 2.31 -0.45 -9.74
C ILE A 86 3.82 -0.51 -9.89
N GLU A 87 4.30 -0.61 -11.13
CA GLU A 87 5.73 -0.67 -11.43
C GLU A 87 6.14 0.54 -12.28
N LYS A 88 7.22 1.22 -11.89
CA LYS A 88 7.76 2.30 -12.70
C LYS A 88 8.47 1.72 -13.92
N ARG A 89 8.05 2.14 -15.12
CA ARG A 89 8.62 1.66 -16.39
C ARG A 89 10.08 2.10 -16.50
N THR A 90 11.02 1.15 -16.59
CA THR A 90 12.45 1.43 -16.72
C THR A 90 12.92 1.47 -18.17
N ASP A 91 12.48 0.57 -19.06
CA ASP A 91 12.75 0.62 -20.52
C ASP A 91 11.82 -0.34 -21.32
N GLY A 92 11.37 0.03 -22.53
CA GLY A 92 10.72 -0.89 -23.50
C GLY A 92 9.31 -0.49 -24.02
N PRO A 93 8.85 -1.05 -25.16
CA PRO A 93 7.52 -0.77 -25.72
C PRO A 93 6.41 -1.33 -24.83
N ALA A 94 5.35 -0.54 -24.64
CA ALA A 94 4.23 -0.85 -23.75
C ALA A 94 3.67 -2.26 -23.98
N ARG A 95 3.61 -3.07 -22.93
CA ARG A 95 2.75 -4.26 -22.87
C ARG A 95 1.55 -3.95 -21.97
N PRO A 96 0.49 -3.30 -22.50
CA PRO A 96 -0.72 -3.09 -21.74
C PRO A 96 -1.40 -4.43 -21.48
N VAL A 97 -1.43 -4.87 -20.22
CA VAL A 97 -2.33 -5.94 -19.76
C VAL A 97 -3.73 -5.36 -19.46
N LEU A 98 -3.80 -4.04 -19.23
CA LEU A 98 -4.99 -3.21 -19.35
C LEU A 98 -4.73 -2.13 -20.41
N GLU A 99 -5.56 -2.07 -21.45
CA GLU A 99 -5.53 -1.01 -22.47
C GLU A 99 -5.61 0.39 -21.79
N ASP A 100 -4.77 1.34 -22.25
CA ASP A 100 -4.64 2.74 -21.82
C ASP A 100 -4.11 3.04 -20.39
N ALA A 101 -3.38 2.11 -19.77
CA ALA A 101 -2.82 2.32 -18.45
C ALA A 101 -1.48 3.12 -18.47
N PHE A 102 -1.58 4.41 -18.10
CA PHE A 102 -0.55 5.29 -17.54
C PHE A 102 0.78 5.41 -18.31
N GLU A 103 1.10 6.61 -18.79
CA GLU A 103 2.28 6.88 -19.62
C GLU A 103 3.63 6.46 -18.99
N THR A 104 3.69 6.21 -17.68
CA THR A 104 4.95 5.95 -16.93
C THR A 104 4.95 4.70 -16.03
N HIS A 105 3.82 4.02 -15.83
CA HIS A 105 3.76 2.85 -14.94
C HIS A 105 3.00 1.69 -15.57
N ASP A 106 3.52 0.48 -15.43
CA ASP A 106 2.80 -0.74 -15.79
C ASP A 106 1.93 -1.17 -14.61
N LEU A 107 0.66 -1.52 -14.89
CA LEU A 107 -0.29 -2.00 -13.90
C LEU A 107 -0.57 -3.49 -14.09
N ALA A 108 -0.47 -4.24 -12.99
CA ALA A 108 -0.94 -5.62 -12.91
C ALA A 108 -1.94 -5.77 -11.76
N TYR A 109 -2.90 -6.70 -11.90
CA TYR A 109 -3.77 -7.09 -10.79
C TYR A 109 -3.34 -8.46 -10.28
N ALA A 110 -3.25 -8.59 -8.96
CA ALA A 110 -2.77 -9.82 -8.34
C ALA A 110 -3.70 -10.27 -7.22
N THR A 111 -4.11 -11.55 -7.24
CA THR A 111 -5.11 -12.10 -6.32
C THR A 111 -4.51 -12.52 -4.98
N GLY A 112 -5.29 -12.40 -3.90
CA GLY A 112 -4.93 -12.86 -2.56
C GLY A 112 -4.96 -14.39 -2.40
N MET A 113 -5.63 -15.15 -3.29
CA MET A 113 -5.63 -16.61 -3.28
C MET A 113 -5.33 -17.20 -4.67
N GLY A 114 -4.44 -18.19 -4.72
CA GLY A 114 -4.34 -19.15 -5.83
C GLY A 114 -3.11 -19.02 -6.74
N MET A 115 -2.64 -17.81 -7.03
CA MET A 115 -1.42 -17.61 -7.86
C MET A 115 -0.17 -17.25 -7.05
N TRP A 116 -0.30 -17.12 -5.72
CA TRP A 116 0.71 -16.56 -4.80
C TRP A 116 1.30 -17.61 -3.84
N THR A 117 1.15 -18.91 -4.14
CA THR A 117 1.52 -20.05 -3.28
C THR A 117 3.01 -20.18 -2.94
N GLN A 118 3.86 -19.17 -3.18
CA GLN A 118 5.28 -19.22 -2.81
C GLN A 118 5.80 -18.11 -1.89
N ARG A 119 5.04 -17.02 -1.64
CA ARG A 119 5.23 -16.02 -0.56
C ARG A 119 4.38 -14.79 -0.87
N PRO A 120 3.98 -13.98 0.12
CA PRO A 120 3.56 -12.60 -0.15
C PRO A 120 4.64 -11.95 -1.04
N PRO A 121 4.31 -11.03 -1.96
CA PRO A 121 5.33 -10.18 -2.56
C PRO A 121 6.15 -9.64 -1.40
N HIS A 122 7.47 -9.56 -1.57
CA HIS A 122 8.40 -9.06 -0.57
C HIS A 122 8.06 -7.60 -0.22
N SER A 123 6.93 -7.39 0.46
CA SER A 123 6.36 -6.12 0.83
C SER A 123 7.16 -5.60 2.00
N SER A 124 7.26 -4.28 2.12
CA SER A 124 7.81 -3.65 3.31
C SER A 124 6.99 -3.95 4.56
N ALA A 125 5.73 -4.40 4.40
CA ALA A 125 4.81 -4.73 5.48
C ALA A 125 3.86 -5.88 5.10
N PRO A 126 4.34 -7.14 5.09
CA PRO A 126 3.54 -8.29 4.66
C PRO A 126 2.35 -8.57 5.60
N GLY A 127 2.53 -8.51 6.92
CA GLY A 127 1.44 -8.76 7.87
C GLY A 127 0.31 -7.72 7.78
N TRP A 128 0.66 -6.45 7.55
CA TRP A 128 -0.34 -5.40 7.31
C TRP A 128 -1.10 -5.64 6.01
N LEU A 129 -0.40 -6.02 4.94
CA LEU A 129 -1.05 -6.33 3.66
C LEU A 129 -1.97 -7.55 3.76
N ASP A 130 -1.57 -8.59 4.50
CA ASP A 130 -2.40 -9.77 4.77
C ASP A 130 -3.67 -9.41 5.56
N GLU A 131 -3.56 -8.53 6.56
CA GLU A 131 -4.71 -7.99 7.28
C GLU A 131 -5.62 -7.18 6.35
N GLN A 132 -5.05 -6.34 5.49
CA GLN A 132 -5.83 -5.60 4.50
C GLN A 132 -6.61 -6.53 3.59
N PHE A 133 -6.01 -7.62 3.06
CA PHE A 133 -6.74 -8.60 2.24
C PHE A 133 -7.96 -9.24 2.93
N GLN A 134 -7.98 -9.25 4.26
CA GLN A 134 -9.11 -9.79 5.04
C GLN A 134 -10.18 -8.74 5.37
N THR A 135 -9.82 -7.46 5.34
CA THR A 135 -10.61 -6.39 5.95
C THR A 135 -11.04 -5.28 4.99
N TYR A 136 -10.34 -5.07 3.86
CA TYR A 136 -10.71 -4.02 2.93
C TYR A 136 -11.98 -4.35 2.14
N GLU A 137 -12.74 -3.31 1.80
CA GLU A 137 -13.97 -3.41 1.01
C GLU A 137 -13.70 -3.00 -0.46
N PRO A 138 -13.71 -3.93 -1.44
CA PRO A 138 -13.39 -3.64 -2.84
C PRO A 138 -14.39 -2.69 -3.54
N LEU A 139 -15.54 -2.47 -2.93
CA LEU A 139 -16.56 -1.52 -3.41
C LEU A 139 -16.28 -0.07 -2.98
N GLU A 140 -15.40 0.11 -1.99
CA GLU A 140 -15.11 1.41 -1.37
C GLU A 140 -13.65 1.83 -1.58
N ALA A 141 -12.73 0.86 -1.62
CA ALA A 141 -11.30 1.11 -1.63
C ALA A 141 -10.53 0.17 -2.59
N GLY A 142 -9.27 0.53 -2.82
CA GLY A 142 -8.30 -0.31 -3.52
C GLY A 142 -7.06 -0.55 -2.68
N LEU A 143 -6.43 -1.70 -2.88
CA LEU A 143 -5.08 -1.98 -2.41
C LEU A 143 -4.08 -1.76 -3.54
N PHE A 144 -2.96 -1.12 -3.22
CA PHE A 144 -1.91 -0.75 -4.16
C PHE A 144 -0.56 -1.20 -3.65
N LEU A 145 0.30 -1.72 -4.53
CA LEU A 145 1.64 -2.18 -4.19
C LEU A 145 2.64 -1.57 -5.16
N PHE A 146 3.43 -0.60 -4.68
CA PHE A 146 4.46 0.04 -5.49
C PHE A 146 5.72 -0.80 -5.46
N ARG A 147 6.12 -1.33 -6.62
CA ARG A 147 7.40 -1.99 -6.78
C ARG A 147 8.45 -0.94 -7.16
N PRO A 148 9.63 -0.94 -6.51
CA PRO A 148 10.72 -0.11 -6.97
C PRO A 148 11.10 -0.47 -8.41
N ALA A 149 11.59 0.52 -9.15
CA ALA A 149 12.16 0.31 -10.47
C ALA A 149 13.29 -0.73 -10.37
N GLY A 150 13.04 -1.94 -10.86
CA GLY A 150 14.09 -2.92 -11.06
C GLY A 150 14.80 -2.60 -12.38
N ASP A 151 16.11 -2.43 -12.33
CA ASP A 151 16.98 -2.64 -13.48
C ASP A 151 16.79 -4.11 -13.86
N GLY A 152 16.07 -4.35 -14.96
CA GLY A 152 15.34 -5.59 -15.27
C GLY A 152 16.15 -6.86 -15.49
N ASN A 153 17.24 -7.10 -14.76
CA ASN A 153 18.08 -8.28 -14.86
C ASN A 153 18.55 -8.89 -13.53
N ASP A 154 18.19 -8.34 -12.36
CA ASP A 154 18.57 -8.95 -11.08
C ASP A 154 17.38 -9.00 -10.10
N GLU A 155 16.84 -10.20 -9.87
CA GLU A 155 15.98 -10.50 -8.70
C GLU A 155 16.68 -10.18 -7.36
N ALA A 156 17.99 -9.92 -7.38
CA ALA A 156 18.82 -9.62 -6.22
C ALA A 156 19.10 -8.12 -5.96
N SER A 157 18.80 -7.20 -6.89
CA SER A 157 19.30 -5.81 -6.83
C SER A 157 18.28 -4.72 -6.47
N SER A 158 16.99 -5.01 -6.34
CA SER A 158 16.07 -4.07 -5.68
C SER A 158 16.17 -4.24 -4.16
N ALA A 159 17.10 -3.53 -3.53
CA ALA A 159 17.32 -3.57 -2.08
C ALA A 159 16.10 -3.09 -1.27
N THR A 160 15.11 -2.47 -1.91
CA THR A 160 13.91 -1.95 -1.27
C THR A 160 12.72 -2.89 -1.54
N PRO A 161 12.05 -3.39 -0.50
CA PRO A 161 10.84 -4.18 -0.69
C PRO A 161 9.68 -3.31 -1.21
N PRO A 162 8.82 -3.82 -2.11
CA PRO A 162 7.58 -3.16 -2.53
C PRO A 162 6.76 -2.55 -1.38
N ARG A 163 6.17 -1.38 -1.58
CA ARG A 163 5.43 -0.65 -0.54
C ARG A 163 3.91 -0.77 -0.74
N PRO A 164 3.16 -1.29 0.23
CA PRO A 164 1.71 -1.43 0.11
C PRO A 164 0.99 -0.18 0.62
N TYR A 165 -0.17 0.11 0.04
CA TYR A 165 -1.07 1.19 0.42
C TYR A 165 -2.52 0.72 0.29
N HIS A 166 -3.36 1.23 1.16
CA HIS A 166 -4.81 1.16 1.06
C HIS A 166 -5.28 2.56 0.73
N ALA A 167 -6.14 2.72 -0.27
CA ALA A 167 -6.71 4.03 -0.55
C ALA A 167 -8.19 3.94 -0.90
N ALA A 168 -8.94 4.92 -0.39
CA ALA A 168 -10.35 5.16 -0.63
C ALA A 168 -10.53 6.60 -1.13
N GLY A 169 -11.56 6.88 -1.92
CA GLY A 169 -11.73 8.21 -2.45
C GLY A 169 -12.94 8.37 -3.36
N THR A 170 -13.10 9.58 -3.88
CA THR A 170 -14.22 9.94 -4.76
C THR A 170 -13.73 10.11 -6.21
N PRO A 171 -14.33 9.41 -7.18
CA PRO A 171 -15.45 8.46 -7.05
C PRO A 171 -15.03 7.13 -6.42
N PRO A 172 -15.97 6.38 -5.79
CA PRO A 172 -15.68 5.03 -5.31
C PRO A 172 -15.43 4.08 -6.49
N PRO A 173 -14.72 2.94 -6.28
CA PRO A 173 -14.26 2.05 -7.35
C PRO A 173 -15.30 1.63 -8.41
N PRO A 174 -16.57 1.28 -8.05
CA PRO A 174 -17.59 0.95 -9.06
C PRO A 174 -17.96 2.12 -9.98
N GLU A 175 -18.05 3.34 -9.43
CA GLU A 175 -18.34 4.54 -10.20
C GLU A 175 -17.13 4.98 -11.02
N ALA A 176 -15.93 4.84 -10.47
CA ALA A 176 -14.68 5.08 -11.20
C ALA A 176 -14.59 4.21 -12.46
N LEU A 177 -14.96 2.93 -12.37
CA LEU A 177 -15.02 2.03 -13.52
C LEU A 177 -16.06 2.47 -14.56
N LYS A 178 -17.25 2.90 -14.13
CA LYS A 178 -18.27 3.43 -15.05
C LYS A 178 -17.77 4.66 -15.78
N GLN A 179 -17.14 5.60 -15.07
CA GLN A 179 -16.55 6.81 -15.66
C GLN A 179 -15.44 6.48 -16.66
N SER A 180 -14.58 5.51 -16.36
CA SER A 180 -13.50 5.09 -17.27
C SER A 180 -13.99 4.47 -18.58
N ARG A 181 -15.23 3.96 -18.61
CA ARG A 181 -15.86 3.34 -19.77
C ARG A 181 -16.81 4.28 -20.52
N ALA A 182 -17.10 5.45 -19.98
CA ALA A 182 -17.97 6.41 -20.64
C ALA A 182 -17.26 6.91 -21.92
N PRO A 183 -17.93 6.89 -23.09
CA PRO A 183 -17.36 7.50 -24.28
C PRO A 183 -17.15 8.99 -24.01
N PHE A 184 -16.00 9.52 -24.43
CA PHE A 184 -15.75 10.96 -24.45
C PHE A 184 -16.88 11.62 -25.27
N ASN A 185 -17.72 12.42 -24.61
CA ASN A 185 -18.70 13.28 -25.29
C ASN A 185 -18.02 14.55 -25.79
#